data_AF-A0A090DV88-F1
#
_entry.id   AF-A0A090DV88-F1
#
_cell.length_a   1.000
_cell.length_b   1.000
_cell.length_c   1.000
_cell.angle_alpha   90.00
_cell.angle_beta   90.00
_cell.angle_gamma   90.00
#
_symmetry.space_group_name_H-M   'P 1'
#
loop_
_entity.id
_entity.type
_entity.pdbx_description
1 polymer ?
#
loop_
_entity_poly.entity_id
_entity_poly.type
_entity_poly.pdbx_seq_one_letter_code
_entity_poly.pdbx_strand_id
1 'polypeptide(L)'
;MISGKETLHQALDYEISVLRELLASFFEEERALLEQNKNACGSILENRLELMKHLETCHPAVMKLTLKFAKDRKISLPKIRQISYSDSFKLLKSCLIENDVELLTQCTQIEAIIDTIVAKSDRIGQLIKNRVSLPTPPVLKPIPQEKTLPKTRVSVIGLDEKEE
;
A
#
# COMPACT_ATOMS: atom_id res chain seq x y z
N MET A 1 15.78 -29.60 -21.17
CA MET A 1 14.50 -28.91 -21.43
C MET A 1 13.85 -28.64 -20.09
N ILE A 2 13.55 -27.38 -19.76
CA ILE A 2 12.81 -27.05 -18.53
C ILE A 2 11.38 -27.56 -18.69
N SER A 3 10.85 -28.25 -17.69
CA SER A 3 9.50 -28.82 -17.76
C SER A 3 8.45 -27.71 -17.68
N GLY A 4 7.28 -27.89 -18.32
CA GLY A 4 6.19 -26.91 -18.22
C GLY A 4 5.71 -26.66 -16.78
N LYS A 5 5.91 -27.64 -15.90
CA LYS A 5 5.67 -27.54 -14.46
C LYS A 5 6.64 -26.56 -13.80
N GLU A 6 7.92 -26.67 -14.10
CA GLU A 6 8.98 -25.85 -13.52
C GLU A 6 8.88 -24.38 -13.98
N THR A 7 8.50 -24.14 -15.24
CA THR A 7 8.21 -22.78 -15.72
C THR A 7 7.00 -22.16 -15.01
N LEU A 8 5.98 -22.97 -14.69
CA LEU A 8 4.81 -22.50 -13.94
C LEU A 8 5.17 -22.17 -12.49
N HIS A 9 5.99 -22.99 -11.83
CA HIS A 9 6.52 -22.69 -10.49
C HIS A 9 7.24 -21.34 -10.46
N GLN A 10 8.18 -21.11 -11.38
CA GLN A 10 8.94 -19.86 -11.44
C GLN A 10 8.05 -18.65 -11.65
N ALA A 11 7.02 -18.78 -12.49
CA ALA A 11 6.07 -17.70 -12.74
C ALA A 11 5.21 -17.40 -11.50
N LEU A 12 4.75 -18.43 -10.78
CA LEU A 12 4.01 -18.28 -9.52
C LEU A 12 4.87 -17.69 -8.40
N ASP A 13 6.13 -18.13 -8.26
CA ASP A 13 7.07 -17.55 -7.28
C ASP A 13 7.31 -16.07 -7.53
N TYR A 14 7.46 -15.68 -8.80
CA TYR A 14 7.58 -14.28 -9.17
C TYR A 14 6.32 -13.49 -8.81
N GLU A 15 5.13 -14.00 -9.15
CA GLU A 15 3.85 -13.35 -8.78
C GLU A 15 3.71 -13.23 -7.25
N ILE A 16 4.09 -14.27 -6.49
CA ILE A 16 4.12 -14.23 -5.01
C ILE A 16 5.06 -13.14 -4.50
N SER A 17 6.26 -13.00 -5.08
CA SER A 17 7.22 -11.96 -4.66
C SER A 17 6.61 -10.56 -4.84
N VAL A 18 6.06 -10.28 -6.02
CA VAL A 18 5.44 -8.98 -6.33
C VAL A 18 4.24 -8.71 -5.40
N LEU A 19 3.40 -9.72 -5.14
CA LEU A 19 2.26 -9.60 -4.23
C LEU A 19 2.70 -9.35 -2.78
N ARG A 20 3.80 -9.94 -2.31
CA ARG A 20 4.35 -9.70 -0.97
C ARG A 20 4.89 -8.27 -0.84
N GLU A 21 5.58 -7.76 -1.85
CA GLU A 21 6.03 -6.38 -1.89
C GLU A 21 4.84 -5.40 -1.93
N LEU A 22 3.81 -5.73 -2.71
CA LEU A 22 2.57 -4.96 -2.72
C LEU A 22 1.94 -4.92 -1.32
N LEU A 23 1.81 -6.06 -0.66
CA LEU A 23 1.30 -6.14 0.71
C LEU A 23 2.15 -5.32 1.69
N ALA A 24 3.48 -5.40 1.60
CA ALA A 24 4.38 -4.60 2.43
C ALA A 24 4.10 -3.09 2.25
N SER A 25 3.88 -2.63 1.01
CA SER A 25 3.51 -1.23 0.74
C SER A 25 2.22 -0.80 1.44
N PHE A 26 1.25 -1.70 1.65
CA PHE A 26 0.03 -1.40 2.40
C PHE A 26 0.30 -1.30 3.91
N PHE A 27 1.18 -2.14 4.47
CA PHE A 27 1.61 -2.00 5.87
C PHE A 27 2.36 -0.68 6.10
N GLU A 28 3.23 -0.30 5.18
CA GLU A 28 3.97 0.96 5.23
C GLU A 28 3.04 2.17 5.13
N GLU A 29 2.06 2.15 4.22
CA GLU A 29 1.08 3.25 4.12
C GLU A 29 0.26 3.37 5.39
N GLU A 30 -0.23 2.26 5.94
CA GLU A 30 -0.97 2.28 7.19
C GLU A 30 -0.15 2.92 8.31
N ARG A 31 1.12 2.53 8.44
CA ARG A 31 2.05 3.09 9.42
C ARG A 31 2.30 4.58 9.19
N ALA A 32 2.62 4.97 7.97
CA ALA A 32 2.86 6.36 7.59
C ALA A 32 1.62 7.23 7.86
N LEU A 33 0.43 6.68 7.58
CA LEU A 33 -0.82 7.29 7.98
C LEU A 33 -0.82 7.45 9.50
N LEU A 34 -0.79 6.40 10.30
CA LEU A 34 -0.84 6.50 11.78
C LEU A 34 0.15 7.52 12.36
N GLU A 35 1.38 7.57 11.85
CA GLU A 35 2.45 8.52 12.24
C GLU A 35 2.28 9.96 11.69
N GLN A 36 1.26 10.21 10.86
CA GLN A 36 1.00 11.49 10.18
C GLN A 36 2.11 11.94 9.23
N ASN A 37 2.91 11.01 8.72
CA ASN A 37 4.02 11.27 7.81
C ASN A 37 3.54 11.34 6.35
N LYS A 38 3.06 12.51 5.93
CA LYS A 38 2.51 12.72 4.57
C LYS A 38 3.53 12.51 3.45
N ASN A 39 4.81 12.80 3.71
CA ASN A 39 5.86 12.66 2.70
C ASN A 39 6.11 11.18 2.36
N ALA A 40 6.07 10.30 3.37
CA ALA A 40 6.20 8.86 3.17
C ALA A 40 5.03 8.28 2.36
N CYS A 41 3.81 8.78 2.55
CA CYS A 41 2.65 8.30 1.77
C CYS A 41 2.82 8.50 0.26
N GLY A 42 3.43 9.61 -0.17
CA GLY A 42 3.67 9.89 -1.59
C GLY A 42 4.58 8.83 -2.24
N SER A 43 5.74 8.57 -1.64
CA SER A 43 6.68 7.58 -2.15
C SER A 43 6.13 6.15 -2.13
N ILE A 44 5.32 5.82 -1.11
CA ILE A 44 4.67 4.50 -1.00
C ILE A 44 3.68 4.29 -2.15
N LEU A 45 2.89 5.31 -2.50
CA LEU A 45 1.93 5.22 -3.61
C LEU A 45 2.63 5.10 -4.97
N GLU A 46 3.74 5.79 -5.19
CA GLU A 46 4.55 5.66 -6.41
C GLU A 46 5.10 4.24 -6.56
N ASN A 47 5.71 3.68 -5.50
CA ASN A 47 6.17 2.29 -5.47
C ASN A 47 5.03 1.31 -5.76
N ARG A 48 3.85 1.55 -5.16
CA ARG A 48 2.67 0.71 -5.40
C ARG A 48 2.22 0.72 -6.87
N LEU A 49 2.28 1.87 -7.54
CA LEU A 49 1.94 1.94 -8.97
C LEU A 49 2.90 1.12 -9.84
N GLU A 50 4.18 1.06 -9.48
CA GLU A 50 5.16 0.22 -10.18
C GLU A 50 4.89 -1.27 -9.96
N LEU A 51 4.61 -1.67 -8.72
CA LEU A 51 4.21 -3.04 -8.37
C LEU A 51 2.93 -3.49 -9.09
N MET A 52 1.94 -2.61 -9.23
CA MET A 52 0.72 -2.90 -10.00
C MET A 52 1.02 -3.15 -11.49
N LYS A 53 1.94 -2.38 -12.10
CA LYS A 53 2.38 -2.64 -13.48
C LYS A 53 3.09 -4.00 -13.60
N HIS A 54 3.87 -4.40 -12.60
CA HIS A 54 4.46 -5.73 -12.59
C HIS A 54 3.38 -6.83 -12.56
N LEU A 55 2.34 -6.68 -11.74
CA LEU A 55 1.20 -7.61 -11.71
C LEU A 55 0.46 -7.71 -13.04
N GLU A 56 0.25 -6.58 -13.72
CA GLU A 56 -0.36 -6.53 -15.06
C GLU A 56 0.43 -7.32 -16.10
N THR A 57 1.74 -7.54 -15.88
CA THR A 57 2.59 -8.33 -16.78
C THR A 57 2.76 -9.79 -16.37
N CYS A 58 2.92 -10.08 -15.07
CA CYS A 58 3.20 -11.43 -14.61
C CYS A 58 1.95 -12.32 -14.59
N HIS A 59 0.80 -11.76 -14.22
CA HIS A 59 -0.43 -12.55 -14.10
C HIS A 59 -0.87 -13.16 -15.45
N PRO A 60 -0.90 -12.41 -16.58
CA PRO A 60 -1.18 -13.01 -17.88
C PRO A 60 -0.20 -14.13 -18.27
N ALA A 61 1.07 -14.04 -17.84
CA ALA A 61 2.06 -15.07 -18.09
C ALA A 61 1.76 -16.36 -17.30
N VAL A 62 1.45 -16.24 -16.00
CA VAL A 62 0.98 -17.36 -15.16
C VAL A 62 -0.26 -18.00 -15.77
N MET A 63 -1.19 -17.20 -16.30
CA MET A 63 -2.38 -17.71 -16.94
C MET A 63 -2.13 -18.47 -18.22
N LYS A 64 -1.26 -17.94 -19.09
CA LYS A 64 -0.86 -18.64 -20.31
C LYS A 64 -0.19 -19.98 -20.00
N LEU A 65 0.64 -20.02 -18.96
CA LEU A 65 1.32 -21.25 -18.52
C LEU A 65 0.34 -22.24 -17.89
N THR A 66 -0.60 -21.77 -17.09
CA THR A 66 -1.70 -22.57 -16.52
C THR A 66 -2.51 -23.27 -17.61
N LEU A 67 -2.96 -22.52 -18.62
CA LEU A 67 -3.74 -23.08 -19.73
C LEU A 67 -2.92 -24.11 -20.53
N LYS A 68 -1.62 -23.86 -20.73
CA LYS A 68 -0.72 -24.80 -21.38
C LYS A 68 -0.57 -26.08 -20.56
N PHE A 69 -0.32 -25.96 -19.26
CA PHE A 69 -0.18 -27.08 -18.34
C PHE A 69 -1.45 -27.95 -18.28
N ALA A 70 -2.63 -27.31 -18.19
CA ALA A 70 -3.92 -28.00 -18.22
C ALA A 70 -4.13 -28.78 -19.53
N LYS A 71 -3.77 -28.18 -20.66
CA LYS A 71 -3.84 -28.83 -21.99
C LYS A 71 -2.90 -30.04 -22.07
N ASP A 72 -1.67 -29.90 -21.58
CA ASP A 72 -0.68 -30.99 -21.56
C ASP A 72 -1.16 -32.18 -20.71
N ARG A 73 -1.93 -31.90 -19.64
CA ARG A 73 -2.60 -32.88 -18.78
C ARG A 73 -3.94 -33.40 -19.33
N LYS A 74 -4.37 -32.97 -20.52
CA LYS A 74 -5.67 -33.31 -21.15
C LYS A 74 -6.89 -32.92 -20.30
N ILE A 75 -6.77 -31.86 -19.49
CA ILE A 75 -7.87 -31.34 -18.67
C ILE A 75 -8.78 -30.47 -19.54
N SER A 76 -10.08 -30.65 -19.41
CA SER A 76 -11.08 -29.89 -20.17
C SER A 76 -11.12 -28.44 -19.69
N LEU A 77 -10.76 -27.51 -20.57
CA LEU A 77 -10.81 -26.09 -20.27
C LEU A 77 -12.21 -25.52 -20.57
N PRO A 78 -12.75 -24.64 -19.70
CA PRO A 78 -14.00 -23.96 -20.00
C PRO A 78 -13.85 -23.08 -21.25
N LYS A 79 -14.86 -23.09 -22.13
CA LYS A 79 -14.90 -22.25 -23.34
C LYS A 79 -15.24 -20.80 -22.97
N ILE A 80 -14.34 -20.11 -22.29
CA ILE A 80 -14.53 -18.72 -21.90
C ILE A 80 -13.40 -17.88 -22.51
N ARG A 81 -13.75 -16.84 -23.27
CA ARG A 81 -12.79 -15.92 -23.93
C ARG A 81 -12.10 -14.96 -22.96
N GLN A 82 -12.72 -14.68 -21.81
CA GLN A 82 -12.19 -13.82 -20.75
C GLN A 82 -12.54 -14.43 -19.39
N ILE A 83 -11.53 -14.95 -18.69
CA ILE A 83 -11.69 -15.52 -17.36
C ILE A 83 -11.22 -14.45 -16.36
N SER A 84 -11.99 -14.18 -15.31
CA SER A 84 -11.59 -13.27 -14.23
C SER A 84 -10.34 -13.78 -13.51
N TYR A 85 -9.61 -12.93 -12.77
CA TYR A 85 -8.46 -13.37 -11.95
C TYR A 85 -8.84 -14.52 -10.99
N SER A 86 -9.98 -14.39 -10.31
CA SER A 86 -10.46 -15.41 -9.37
C SER A 86 -10.79 -16.74 -10.06
N ASP A 87 -11.48 -16.69 -11.21
CA ASP A 87 -11.89 -17.91 -11.91
C ASP A 87 -10.71 -18.60 -12.60
N SER A 88 -9.73 -17.79 -13.02
CA SER A 88 -8.46 -18.20 -13.56
C SER A 88 -7.65 -19.01 -12.55
N PHE A 89 -7.68 -18.56 -11.30
CA PHE A 89 -7.01 -19.22 -10.19
C PHE A 89 -7.73 -20.51 -9.73
N LYS A 90 -9.06 -20.50 -9.72
CA LYS A 90 -9.87 -21.71 -9.50
C LYS A 90 -9.61 -22.76 -10.58
N LEU A 91 -9.48 -22.33 -11.83
CA LEU A 91 -9.12 -23.20 -12.95
C LEU A 91 -7.71 -23.77 -12.80
N LEU A 92 -6.74 -22.96 -12.38
CA LEU A 92 -5.41 -23.46 -12.05
C LEU A 92 -5.52 -24.56 -10.99
N LYS A 93 -6.16 -24.29 -9.85
CA LYS A 93 -6.34 -25.27 -8.76
C LYS A 93 -7.06 -26.54 -9.20
N SER A 94 -8.08 -26.46 -10.05
CA SER A 94 -8.78 -27.65 -10.56
C SER A 94 -7.94 -28.46 -11.56
N CYS A 95 -6.92 -27.83 -12.16
CA CYS A 95 -5.96 -28.51 -13.03
C CYS A 95 -4.79 -29.16 -12.27
N LEU A 96 -4.58 -28.78 -11.00
CA LEU A 96 -3.55 -29.34 -10.15
C LEU A 96 -4.10 -30.61 -9.48
N ILE A 97 -3.39 -31.73 -9.67
CA ILE A 97 -3.70 -33.00 -8.98
C ILE A 97 -3.09 -32.98 -7.56
N GLU A 98 -3.52 -33.88 -6.67
CA GLU A 98 -3.01 -33.98 -5.30
C GLU A 98 -1.47 -34.11 -5.21
N ASN A 99 -0.82 -34.67 -6.22
CA ASN A 99 0.64 -34.78 -6.29
C ASN A 99 1.38 -33.49 -6.70
N ASP A 100 0.65 -32.41 -7.00
CA ASP A 100 1.19 -31.08 -7.31
C ASP A 100 1.12 -30.15 -6.07
N VAL A 101 1.45 -30.70 -4.88
CA VAL A 101 1.38 -30.03 -3.56
C VAL A 101 2.04 -28.66 -3.53
N GLU A 102 3.20 -28.53 -4.18
CA GLU A 102 3.96 -27.28 -4.20
C GLU A 102 3.26 -26.17 -5.00
N LEU A 103 2.69 -26.51 -6.18
CA LEU A 103 1.88 -25.57 -6.96
C LEU A 103 0.60 -25.18 -6.20
N LEU A 104 -0.04 -26.16 -5.54
CA LEU A 104 -1.21 -25.91 -4.71
C LEU A 104 -0.86 -24.97 -3.54
N THR A 105 0.31 -25.15 -2.92
CA THR A 105 0.80 -24.29 -1.84
C THR A 105 1.01 -22.86 -2.32
N GLN A 106 1.68 -22.67 -3.47
CA GLN A 106 1.86 -21.36 -4.10
C GLN A 106 0.51 -20.69 -4.39
N CYS A 107 -0.46 -21.46 -4.89
CA CYS A 107 -1.80 -20.95 -5.13
C CYS A 107 -2.46 -20.47 -3.84
N THR A 108 -2.44 -21.27 -2.78
CA THR A 108 -3.00 -20.87 -1.48
C THR A 108 -2.30 -19.64 -0.90
N GLN A 109 -0.98 -19.50 -1.10
CA GLN A 109 -0.25 -18.29 -0.67
C GLN A 109 -0.73 -17.05 -1.41
N ILE A 110 -0.92 -17.11 -2.73
CA ILE A 110 -1.43 -15.99 -3.53
C ILE A 110 -2.79 -15.52 -3.02
N GLU A 111 -3.74 -16.45 -2.81
CA GLU A 111 -5.06 -16.10 -2.28
C GLU A 111 -4.98 -15.45 -0.90
N ALA A 112 -4.20 -16.02 0.02
CA ALA A 112 -4.04 -15.47 1.37
C ALA A 112 -3.43 -14.05 1.34
N ILE A 113 -2.49 -13.79 0.44
CA ILE A 113 -1.90 -12.45 0.27
C ILE A 113 -2.95 -11.48 -0.26
N ILE A 114 -3.74 -11.87 -1.26
CA ILE A 114 -4.80 -11.03 -1.84
C ILE A 114 -5.85 -10.69 -0.78
N ASP A 115 -6.34 -11.66 -0.02
CA ASP A 115 -7.31 -11.43 1.06
C ASP A 115 -6.76 -10.45 2.10
N THR A 116 -5.47 -10.56 2.42
CA THR A 116 -4.80 -9.63 3.34
C THR A 116 -4.68 -8.22 2.75
N ILE A 117 -4.38 -8.09 1.45
CA ILE A 117 -4.34 -6.81 0.74
C ILE A 117 -5.70 -6.13 0.80
N VAL A 118 -6.79 -6.87 0.52
CA VAL A 118 -8.17 -6.33 0.59
C VAL A 118 -8.46 -5.82 1.99
N ALA A 119 -8.21 -6.62 3.03
CA ALA A 119 -8.44 -6.21 4.41
C ALA A 119 -7.61 -4.97 4.81
N LYS A 120 -6.37 -4.86 4.33
CA LYS A 120 -5.51 -3.69 4.58
C LYS A 120 -5.98 -2.46 3.84
N SER A 121 -6.42 -2.61 2.59
CA SER A 121 -6.98 -1.52 1.79
C SER A 121 -8.21 -0.91 2.48
N ASP A 122 -9.12 -1.76 2.97
CA ASP A 122 -10.31 -1.33 3.72
C ASP A 122 -9.93 -0.55 4.97
N ARG A 123 -8.95 -1.05 5.73
CA ARG A 123 -8.47 -0.40 6.96
C ARG A 123 -7.83 0.97 6.66
N ILE A 124 -7.02 1.08 5.62
CA ILE A 124 -6.47 2.36 5.16
C ILE A 124 -7.60 3.32 4.75
N GLY A 125 -8.58 2.84 4.00
CA GLY A 125 -9.76 3.62 3.63
C GLY A 125 -10.50 4.18 4.84
N GLN A 126 -10.64 3.41 5.91
CA GLN A 126 -11.23 3.86 7.18
C GLN A 126 -10.37 4.92 7.88
N LEU A 127 -9.04 4.74 7.94
CA LEU A 127 -8.13 5.71 8.54
C LEU A 127 -8.20 7.07 7.82
N ILE A 128 -8.27 7.06 6.50
CA ILE A 128 -8.42 8.27 5.70
C ILE A 128 -9.76 8.96 5.99
N LYS A 129 -10.88 8.21 5.95
CA LYS A 129 -12.21 8.76 6.26
C LYS A 129 -12.28 9.39 7.65
N ASN A 130 -11.74 8.70 8.66
CA ASN A 130 -11.74 9.17 10.04
C ASN A 130 -10.91 10.46 10.23
N ARG A 131 -9.85 10.64 9.44
CA ARG A 131 -9.06 11.88 9.44
C ARG A 131 -9.77 13.05 8.80
N VAL A 132 -10.54 12.80 7.74
CA VAL A 132 -11.36 13.84 7.09
C VAL A 132 -12.51 14.29 8.00
N SER A 133 -13.00 13.41 8.88
CA SER A 133 -14.07 13.74 9.84
C SER A 133 -13.62 14.43 11.13
N LEU A 134 -12.31 14.54 11.42
CA LEU A 134 -11.85 15.27 12.60
C LEU A 134 -12.06 16.78 12.37
N PRO A 135 -12.91 17.46 13.17
CA PRO A 135 -13.11 18.89 13.03
C PRO A 135 -11.79 19.61 13.26
N THR A 136 -11.49 20.58 12.40
CA THR A 136 -10.38 21.51 12.56
C THR A 136 -10.39 22.02 14.00
N PRO A 137 -9.29 21.87 14.76
CA PRO A 137 -9.25 22.41 16.12
C PRO A 137 -9.60 23.90 16.04
N PRO A 138 -10.43 24.43 16.95
CA PRO A 138 -10.83 25.82 16.91
C PRO A 138 -9.56 26.67 16.86
N VAL A 139 -9.46 27.51 15.82
CA VAL A 139 -8.39 28.49 15.71
C VAL A 139 -8.43 29.30 17.00
N LEU A 140 -7.42 29.13 17.86
CA LEU A 140 -7.22 29.97 19.02
C LEU A 140 -7.10 31.39 18.48
N LYS A 141 -8.17 32.18 18.66
CA LYS A 141 -8.14 33.61 18.32
C LYS A 141 -6.97 34.22 19.08
N PRO A 142 -6.15 35.07 18.44
CA PRO A 142 -5.08 35.78 19.14
C PRO A 142 -5.67 36.48 20.37
N ILE A 143 -5.06 36.24 21.53
CA ILE A 143 -5.35 37.00 22.74
C ILE A 143 -5.10 38.48 22.40
N PRO A 144 -6.07 39.39 22.64
CA PRO A 144 -5.85 40.80 22.41
C PRO A 144 -4.64 41.26 23.22
N GLN A 145 -3.61 41.78 22.53
CA GLN A 145 -2.49 42.42 23.21
C GLN A 145 -3.02 43.62 24.00
N GLU A 146 -2.92 43.55 25.32
CA GLU A 146 -3.22 44.68 26.18
C GLU A 146 -2.34 45.88 25.81
N LYS A 147 -2.99 47.04 25.85
CA LYS A 147 -2.46 48.34 25.47
C LYS A 147 -1.19 48.67 26.28
N THR A 148 -0.13 48.97 25.54
CA THR A 148 1.03 49.81 25.87
C THR A 148 1.00 50.53 27.23
N LEU A 149 1.97 50.19 28.09
CA LEU A 149 2.41 51.03 29.21
C LEU A 149 2.99 52.37 28.69
N PRO A 150 2.70 53.52 29.35
CA PRO A 150 3.35 54.78 29.01
C PRO A 150 4.81 54.76 29.47
N LYS A 151 5.72 55.11 28.54
CA LYS A 151 7.11 55.43 28.84
C LYS A 151 7.16 56.73 29.66
N THR A 152 7.42 56.62 30.95
CA THR A 152 7.83 57.75 31.79
C THR A 152 9.15 58.30 31.24
N ARG A 153 9.14 59.52 30.71
CA ARG A 153 10.37 60.28 30.42
C ARG A 153 10.98 60.68 31.76
N VAL A 154 12.13 60.11 32.08
CA VAL A 154 13.01 60.66 33.12
C VAL A 154 13.72 61.85 32.48
N SER A 155 13.29 63.06 32.84
CA SER A 155 14.04 64.27 32.52
C SER A 155 15.25 64.37 33.43
N VAL A 156 16.42 64.41 32.82
CA VAL A 156 17.70 64.73 33.44
C VAL A 156 17.64 66.20 33.86
N ILE A 157 17.72 66.46 35.17
CA ILE A 157 18.02 67.79 35.69
C ILE A 157 19.46 67.72 36.21
N GLY A 158 20.33 68.46 35.52
CA GLY A 158 21.67 68.76 35.99
C GLY A 158 21.59 69.67 37.22
N LEU A 159 22.47 69.40 38.17
CA LEU A 159 22.85 70.35 39.19
C LEU A 159 24.33 70.63 38.94
N ASP A 160 24.54 71.78 38.31
CA ASP A 160 25.77 72.56 38.39
C ASP A 160 25.55 73.64 39.46
N GLU A 161 26.67 74.18 39.97
CA GLU A 161 26.79 75.20 41.03
C GLU A 161 26.70 74.67 42.48
N LYS A 162 27.52 75.09 43.45
CA LYS A 162 28.83 75.77 43.60
C LYS A 162 28.99 76.01 45.12
N GLU A 163 30.22 76.29 45.57
CA GLU A 163 30.57 76.90 46.87
C GLU A 163 30.36 75.97 48.09
N GLU A 164 31.35 75.68 48.94
CA GLU A 164 32.35 76.53 49.62
C GLU A 164 33.64 75.73 49.89
#